data_AF-A0AAU6H6B4-F1
#
_entry.id   AF-A0AAU6H6B4-F1
#
_cell.length_a   1.000
_cell.length_b   1.000
_cell.length_c   1.000
_cell.angle_alpha   90.00
_cell.angle_beta   90.00
_cell.angle_gamma   90.00
#
_symmetry.space_group_name_H-M   'P 1'
#
loop_
_entity.id
_entity.type
_entity.pdbx_description
1 polymer ?
#
loop_
_entity_poly.entity_id
_entity_poly.type
_entity_poly.pdbx_seq_one_letter_code
_entity_poly.pdbx_strand_id
1 'polypeptide(L)'
;MRFRHPDGSTVHLAYCTNVHPAETLEGVRAQLRDHCEPVRRRLGRDRLGIGLWLARDAARVLINDPAALRALRGELDHRGLEVVTLNGFPYEGFGAQEVKYRVYTPDWTDPERLAHTTDLARLLAALLPDDVPDGTISTLPIAWRTPYDTDPTAAVTAQKALRTLAQRLDALAELTGKSIRIGLEPEPGCTVETTADAIGPLTEVGHDRIGICVDTCHLATSFEDPDTALDALRAAGVTVAKAQLSAALHAEHPHLPEVRAALGAFAEPRFLHQTRTLTAAGLRGTDDLDEAVSGGALPDSTPWRSHFHVPLHAPPAPPLTSTLPVLQSVLARLVGGPVPLTRHLEVETYTWQALPAALRPRTRTQLADGIAAELTLARDLLADLGLKELP
;
A
#
# COMPACT_ATOMS: atom_id res chain seq x y z
N MET A 1 -8.15 13.57 3.30
CA MET A 1 -9.12 14.35 2.51
C MET A 1 -10.30 13.47 2.21
N ARG A 2 -11.49 14.04 2.04
CA ARG A 2 -12.71 13.31 1.74
C ARG A 2 -13.31 13.86 0.45
N PHE A 3 -13.90 12.99 -0.35
CA PHE A 3 -14.51 13.34 -1.62
C PHE A 3 -15.89 12.71 -1.71
N ARG A 4 -16.85 13.47 -2.24
CA ARG A 4 -18.16 12.96 -2.58
C ARG A 4 -18.12 12.43 -4.01
N HIS A 5 -18.32 11.13 -4.15
CA HIS A 5 -18.51 10.48 -5.43
C HIS A 5 -19.90 10.83 -6.02
N PRO A 6 -20.11 10.81 -7.35
CA PRO A 6 -21.40 11.11 -7.97
C PRO A 6 -22.60 10.30 -7.46
N ASP A 7 -22.38 9.08 -6.98
CA ASP A 7 -23.43 8.24 -6.35
C ASP A 7 -23.82 8.70 -4.92
N GLY A 8 -23.13 9.70 -4.38
CA GLY A 8 -23.35 10.25 -3.04
C GLY A 8 -22.48 9.62 -1.94
N SER A 9 -21.74 8.56 -2.24
CA SER A 9 -20.82 7.94 -1.29
C SER A 9 -19.59 8.82 -1.02
N THR A 10 -18.94 8.58 0.11
CA THR A 10 -17.67 9.27 0.46
C THR A 10 -16.50 8.37 0.13
N VAL A 11 -15.55 8.90 -0.65
CA VAL A 11 -14.23 8.32 -0.92
C VAL A 11 -13.20 9.07 -0.09
N HIS A 12 -12.36 8.33 0.62
CA HIS A 12 -11.30 8.85 1.45
C HIS A 12 -9.96 8.80 0.72
N LEU A 13 -9.21 9.90 0.79
CA LEU A 13 -7.83 9.98 0.35
C LEU A 13 -6.93 10.24 1.55
N ALA A 14 -6.04 9.29 1.81
CA ALA A 14 -5.02 9.36 2.85
C ALA A 14 -3.62 9.30 2.23
N TYR A 15 -2.58 9.49 3.05
CA TYR A 15 -1.24 9.02 2.71
C TYR A 15 -0.70 8.10 3.79
N CYS A 16 0.13 7.14 3.38
CA CYS A 16 0.69 6.14 4.28
C CYS A 16 1.85 6.68 5.10
N THR A 17 1.87 6.36 6.38
CA THR A 17 2.94 6.73 7.32
C THR A 17 4.19 5.86 7.22
N ASN A 18 4.18 4.83 6.38
CA ASN A 18 5.36 4.05 6.00
C ASN A 18 6.57 4.91 5.59
N VAL A 19 6.33 6.10 5.02
CA VAL A 19 7.38 7.07 4.64
C VAL A 19 8.18 7.63 5.84
N HIS A 20 7.64 7.59 7.05
CA HIS A 20 8.37 7.97 8.28
C HIS A 20 8.18 6.89 9.35
N PRO A 21 8.82 5.72 9.21
CA PRO A 21 8.52 4.55 10.04
C PRO A 21 8.76 4.85 11.52
N ALA A 22 7.79 4.46 12.36
CA ALA A 22 7.86 4.57 13.81
C ALA A 22 7.54 3.22 14.48
N GLU A 23 8.53 2.64 15.16
CA GLU A 23 8.39 1.35 15.85
C GLU A 23 7.69 1.46 17.22
N THR A 24 7.71 2.66 17.83
CA THR A 24 7.19 2.91 19.18
C THR A 24 6.03 3.89 19.16
N LEU A 25 5.16 3.82 20.17
CA LEU A 25 4.05 4.77 20.30
C LEU A 25 4.53 6.23 20.40
N GLU A 26 5.64 6.49 21.08
CA GLU A 26 6.24 7.83 21.12
C GLU A 26 6.68 8.28 19.72
N GLY A 27 7.30 7.38 18.95
CA GLY A 27 7.65 7.62 17.55
C GLY A 27 6.43 7.95 16.70
N VAL A 28 5.32 7.22 16.88
CA VAL A 28 4.06 7.49 16.18
C VAL A 28 3.55 8.90 16.50
N ARG A 29 3.52 9.30 17.78
CA ARG A 29 3.12 10.66 18.17
C ARG A 29 4.05 11.73 17.59
N ALA A 30 5.35 11.49 17.62
CA ALA A 30 6.34 12.38 17.01
C ALA A 30 6.12 12.51 15.50
N GLN A 31 5.78 11.43 14.81
CA GLN A 31 5.46 11.44 13.38
C GLN A 31 4.22 12.29 13.07
N LEU A 32 3.16 12.17 13.86
CA LEU A 32 1.96 12.99 13.69
C LEU A 32 2.28 14.49 13.79
N ARG A 33 3.12 14.86 14.77
CA ARG A 33 3.58 16.24 15.01
C ARG A 33 4.53 16.76 13.94
N ASP A 34 5.57 15.98 13.63
CA ASP A 34 6.73 16.46 12.88
C ASP A 34 6.54 16.33 11.36
N HIS A 35 5.56 15.54 10.92
CA HIS A 35 5.34 15.25 9.51
C HIS A 35 3.87 15.42 9.09
N CYS A 36 2.93 14.72 9.74
CA CYS A 36 1.54 14.66 9.27
C CYS A 36 0.82 16.01 9.36
N GLU A 37 0.92 16.68 10.50
CA GLU A 37 0.37 18.03 10.66
C GLU A 37 1.03 19.05 9.70
N PRO A 38 2.36 19.09 9.54
CA PRO A 38 3.01 19.93 8.53
C PRO A 38 2.55 19.70 7.09
N VAL A 39 2.28 18.45 6.68
CA VAL A 39 1.71 18.12 5.36
C VAL A 39 0.30 18.67 5.24
N ARG A 40 -0.56 18.42 6.24
CA ARG A 40 -1.93 18.97 6.27
C ARG A 40 -1.94 20.49 6.13
N ARG A 41 -1.08 21.18 6.88
CA ARG A 41 -0.97 22.65 6.84
C ARG A 41 -0.56 23.17 5.46
N ARG A 42 0.36 22.48 4.76
CA ARG A 42 0.76 22.83 3.38
C ARG A 42 -0.36 22.67 2.37
N LEU A 43 -1.19 21.63 2.55
CA LEU A 43 -2.38 21.42 1.72
C LEU A 43 -3.50 22.43 2.02
N GLY A 44 -3.36 23.23 3.09
CA GLY A 44 -4.37 24.20 3.50
C GLY A 44 -5.69 23.54 3.94
N ARG A 45 -5.63 22.33 4.51
CA ARG A 45 -6.82 21.54 4.87
C ARG A 45 -7.07 21.53 6.36
N ASP A 46 -8.32 21.58 6.75
CA ASP A 46 -8.72 21.41 8.16
C ASP A 46 -8.49 19.98 8.63
N ARG A 47 -8.69 19.01 7.72
CA ARG A 47 -8.54 17.59 8.02
C ARG A 47 -7.81 16.79 6.95
N LEU A 48 -6.87 15.96 7.37
CA LEU A 48 -6.11 15.06 6.51
C LEU A 48 -6.26 13.61 6.96
N GLY A 49 -6.48 12.71 5.98
CA GLY A 49 -6.54 11.28 6.24
C GLY A 49 -5.13 10.70 6.30
N ILE A 50 -4.90 9.83 7.26
CA ILE A 50 -3.61 9.18 7.49
C ILE A 50 -3.81 7.67 7.46
N GLY A 51 -3.03 7.02 6.60
CA GLY A 51 -2.82 5.58 6.59
C GLY A 51 -1.80 5.23 7.64
N LEU A 52 -2.25 4.83 8.83
CA LEU A 52 -1.34 4.63 9.95
C LEU A 52 -0.68 3.24 9.84
N TRP A 53 0.64 3.21 9.80
CA TRP A 53 1.44 2.02 10.00
C TRP A 53 1.74 1.90 11.48
N LEU A 54 1.40 0.75 12.05
CA LEU A 54 1.64 0.45 13.46
C LEU A 54 2.46 -0.82 13.56
N ALA A 55 3.76 -0.66 13.85
CA ALA A 55 4.60 -1.79 14.18
C ALA A 55 4.03 -2.57 15.38
N ARG A 56 4.37 -3.87 15.45
CA ARG A 56 3.92 -4.80 16.49
C ARG A 56 3.93 -4.18 17.90
N ASP A 57 5.03 -3.57 18.31
CA ASP A 57 5.18 -3.07 19.69
C ASP A 57 4.32 -1.84 19.97
N ALA A 58 4.19 -0.91 19.01
CA ALA A 58 3.26 0.21 19.11
C ALA A 58 1.79 -0.27 19.19
N ALA A 59 1.41 -1.23 18.34
CA ALA A 59 0.08 -1.83 18.37
C ALA A 59 -0.21 -2.54 19.70
N ARG A 60 0.77 -3.28 20.25
CA ARG A 60 0.67 -3.95 21.55
C ARG A 60 0.50 -2.98 22.71
N VAL A 61 1.16 -1.83 22.69
CA VAL A 61 0.92 -0.79 23.71
C VAL A 61 -0.52 -0.28 23.63
N LEU A 62 -0.98 0.06 22.42
CA LEU A 62 -2.31 0.62 22.21
C LEU A 62 -3.45 -0.35 22.55
N ILE A 63 -3.29 -1.64 22.24
CA ILE A 63 -4.34 -2.64 22.51
C ILE A 63 -4.46 -2.96 24.00
N ASN A 64 -3.36 -2.85 24.76
CA ASN A 64 -3.32 -3.17 26.19
C ASN A 64 -3.55 -1.95 27.10
N ASP A 65 -3.45 -0.73 26.56
CA ASP A 65 -3.67 0.51 27.31
C ASP A 65 -4.75 1.39 26.66
N PRO A 66 -6.02 1.29 27.12
CA PRO A 66 -7.11 2.13 26.64
C PRO A 66 -6.87 3.64 26.85
N ALA A 67 -6.07 4.05 27.85
CA ALA A 67 -5.74 5.45 28.05
C ALA A 67 -4.77 5.94 26.98
N ALA A 68 -3.78 5.13 26.62
CA ALA A 68 -2.87 5.42 25.51
C ALA A 68 -3.62 5.57 24.19
N LEU A 69 -4.59 4.67 23.90
CA LEU A 69 -5.43 4.74 22.72
C LEU A 69 -6.31 6.00 22.67
N ARG A 70 -6.97 6.35 23.77
CA ARG A 70 -7.73 7.61 23.88
C ARG A 70 -6.84 8.84 23.67
N ALA A 71 -5.63 8.81 24.23
CA ALA A 71 -4.67 9.89 24.05
C ALA A 71 -4.12 9.97 22.62
N LEU A 72 -4.03 8.86 21.88
CA LEU A 72 -3.69 8.88 20.46
C LEU A 72 -4.84 9.48 19.64
N ARG A 73 -6.08 9.06 19.89
CA ARG A 73 -7.28 9.63 19.24
C ARG A 73 -7.38 11.14 19.46
N GLY A 74 -7.22 11.60 20.70
CA GLY A 74 -7.22 13.04 21.01
C GLY A 74 -6.09 13.82 20.33
N GLU A 75 -4.93 13.19 20.11
CA GLU A 75 -3.83 13.81 19.37
C GLU A 75 -4.10 13.91 17.86
N LEU A 76 -4.73 12.89 17.27
CA LEU A 76 -5.20 12.96 15.89
C LEU A 76 -6.21 14.10 15.71
N ASP A 77 -7.23 14.16 16.58
CA ASP A 77 -8.26 15.20 16.56
C ASP A 77 -7.66 16.60 16.71
N HIS A 78 -6.79 16.81 17.71
CA HIS A 78 -6.14 18.10 17.96
C HIS A 78 -5.33 18.60 16.76
N ARG A 79 -4.75 17.69 15.98
CA ARG A 79 -3.92 18.01 14.82
C ARG A 79 -4.70 18.13 13.52
N GLY A 80 -6.00 17.86 13.51
CA GLY A 80 -6.81 17.79 12.30
C GLY A 80 -6.46 16.57 11.44
N LEU A 81 -6.15 15.43 12.06
CA LEU A 81 -5.82 14.19 11.38
C LEU A 81 -6.92 13.16 11.65
N GLU A 82 -7.20 12.31 10.67
CA GLU A 82 -8.13 11.18 10.84
C GLU A 82 -7.54 9.89 10.26
N VAL A 83 -7.90 8.76 10.86
CA VAL A 83 -7.44 7.44 10.43
C VAL A 83 -8.64 6.65 9.95
N VAL A 84 -8.67 6.37 8.66
CA VAL A 84 -9.71 5.54 8.01
C VAL A 84 -9.15 4.25 7.41
N THR A 85 -7.82 4.13 7.41
CA THR A 85 -7.11 2.93 6.97
C THR A 85 -5.80 2.76 7.73
N LEU A 86 -5.35 1.52 7.84
CA LEU A 86 -4.02 1.18 8.33
C LEU A 86 -3.23 0.44 7.24
N ASN A 87 -1.91 0.48 7.35
CA ASN A 87 -1.05 -0.50 6.71
C ASN A 87 -0.55 -1.49 7.77
N GLY A 88 -0.88 -2.77 7.63
CA GLY A 88 -0.46 -3.87 8.49
C GLY A 88 0.82 -4.58 8.02
N PHE A 89 1.46 -4.06 6.98
CA PHE A 89 2.69 -4.56 6.41
C PHE A 89 3.70 -3.42 6.20
N PRO A 90 4.95 -3.56 6.69
CA PRO A 90 5.52 -4.72 7.38
C PRO A 90 5.08 -4.88 8.84
N TYR A 91 5.40 -6.02 9.45
CA TYR A 91 5.06 -6.32 10.85
C TYR A 91 5.89 -5.50 11.87
N GLU A 92 7.16 -5.31 11.57
CA GLU A 92 8.13 -4.53 12.36
C GLU A 92 9.37 -4.24 11.51
N GLY A 93 10.26 -3.38 12.00
CA GLY A 93 11.60 -3.23 11.45
C GLY A 93 11.67 -2.50 10.11
N PHE A 94 10.59 -1.85 9.66
CA PHE A 94 10.59 -1.17 8.36
C PHE A 94 11.61 -0.03 8.31
N GLY A 95 11.96 0.54 9.46
CA GLY A 95 13.01 1.55 9.63
C GLY A 95 14.45 1.04 9.57
N ALA A 96 14.68 -0.28 9.49
CA ALA A 96 16.01 -0.87 9.55
C ALA A 96 16.87 -0.53 8.32
N GLN A 97 18.20 -0.64 8.47
CA GLN A 97 19.14 -0.41 7.37
C GLN A 97 19.05 -1.47 6.28
N GLU A 98 18.66 -2.70 6.65
CA GLU A 98 18.43 -3.83 5.75
C GLU A 98 17.09 -4.47 6.11
N VAL A 99 16.18 -4.41 5.16
CA VAL A 99 14.78 -4.81 5.30
C VAL A 99 14.56 -6.06 4.44
N LYS A 100 14.86 -5.97 3.13
CA LYS A 100 14.90 -7.08 2.14
C LYS A 100 13.80 -8.12 2.39
N TYR A 101 14.13 -9.41 2.48
CA TYR A 101 13.16 -10.48 2.70
C TYR A 101 12.46 -10.47 4.07
N ARG A 102 13.00 -9.75 5.07
CA ARG A 102 12.50 -9.83 6.46
C ARG A 102 11.10 -9.24 6.62
N VAL A 103 10.67 -8.35 5.73
CA VAL A 103 9.32 -7.75 5.81
C VAL A 103 8.22 -8.78 5.65
N TYR A 104 8.50 -9.83 4.86
CA TYR A 104 7.55 -10.89 4.55
C TYR A 104 7.34 -11.86 5.71
N THR A 105 8.02 -11.67 6.85
CA THR A 105 7.85 -12.46 8.08
C THR A 105 7.32 -11.58 9.21
N PRO A 106 6.37 -12.06 10.04
CA PRO A 106 5.60 -13.30 9.89
C PRO A 106 4.68 -13.29 8.65
N ASP A 107 4.46 -14.45 8.05
CA ASP A 107 3.50 -14.62 6.96
C ASP A 107 2.15 -15.19 7.46
N TRP A 108 1.21 -15.50 6.57
CA TRP A 108 -0.11 -15.99 6.99
C TRP A 108 -0.14 -17.43 7.52
N THR A 109 0.98 -18.17 7.42
CA THR A 109 1.16 -19.45 8.10
C THR A 109 1.53 -19.27 9.58
N ASP A 110 2.07 -18.11 9.95
CA ASP A 110 2.44 -17.76 11.30
C ASP A 110 1.24 -17.21 12.12
N PRO A 111 1.00 -17.70 13.35
CA PRO A 111 -0.09 -17.21 14.19
C PRO A 111 0.04 -15.72 14.56
N GLU A 112 1.26 -15.18 14.58
CA GLU A 112 1.56 -13.77 14.86
C GLU A 112 0.91 -12.82 13.85
N ARG A 113 0.86 -13.19 12.56
CA ARG A 113 0.24 -12.37 11.50
C ARG A 113 -1.26 -12.22 11.75
N LEU A 114 -1.95 -13.32 12.07
CA LEU A 114 -3.37 -13.31 12.43
C LEU A 114 -3.62 -12.47 13.68
N ALA A 115 -2.82 -12.66 14.73
CA ALA A 115 -2.97 -11.93 15.99
C ALA A 115 -2.81 -10.42 15.77
N HIS A 116 -1.73 -10.01 15.09
CA HIS A 116 -1.45 -8.60 14.83
C HIS A 116 -2.51 -7.95 13.94
N THR A 117 -2.94 -8.61 12.86
CA THR A 117 -3.99 -8.06 11.99
C THR A 117 -5.33 -7.94 12.74
N THR A 118 -5.61 -8.85 13.68
CA THR A 118 -6.78 -8.75 14.58
C THR A 118 -6.68 -7.52 15.48
N ASP A 119 -5.51 -7.27 16.07
CA ASP A 119 -5.27 -6.10 16.93
C ASP A 119 -5.42 -4.80 16.13
N LEU A 120 -4.85 -4.73 14.92
CA LEU A 120 -5.00 -3.58 14.04
C LEU A 120 -6.47 -3.32 13.69
N ALA A 121 -7.27 -4.35 13.44
CA ALA A 121 -8.70 -4.18 13.18
C ALA A 121 -9.44 -3.57 14.38
N ARG A 122 -9.14 -4.02 15.60
CA ARG A 122 -9.72 -3.47 16.83
C ARG A 122 -9.29 -2.02 17.06
N LEU A 123 -8.01 -1.71 16.83
CA LEU A 123 -7.48 -0.36 16.93
C LEU A 123 -8.12 0.57 15.90
N LEU A 124 -8.24 0.14 14.65
CA LEU A 124 -8.89 0.93 13.60
C LEU A 124 -10.35 1.20 13.95
N ALA A 125 -11.12 0.20 14.40
CA ALA A 125 -12.50 0.41 14.81
C ALA A 125 -12.65 1.47 15.91
N ALA A 126 -11.69 1.57 16.83
CA ALA A 126 -11.68 2.60 17.89
C ALA A 126 -11.18 3.98 17.44
N LEU A 127 -10.34 4.02 16.39
CA LEU A 127 -9.74 5.23 15.82
C LEU A 127 -10.57 5.86 14.71
N LEU A 128 -11.47 5.10 14.06
CA LEU A 128 -12.35 5.63 13.02
C LEU A 128 -13.10 6.86 13.54
N PRO A 129 -13.21 7.93 12.73
CA PRO A 129 -14.10 9.04 13.03
C PRO A 129 -15.52 8.54 13.30
N ASP A 130 -16.25 9.23 14.19
CA ASP A 130 -17.60 8.80 14.59
C ASP A 130 -18.55 8.73 13.39
N ASP A 131 -18.38 9.62 12.42
CA ASP A 131 -19.17 9.71 11.18
C ASP A 131 -18.72 8.74 10.06
N VAL A 132 -17.67 7.96 10.29
CA VAL A 132 -17.15 6.97 9.33
C VAL A 132 -17.54 5.57 9.79
N PRO A 133 -18.40 4.84 9.05
CA PRO A 133 -18.90 3.54 9.49
C PRO A 133 -17.92 2.40 9.19
N ASP A 134 -16.93 2.61 8.31
CA ASP A 134 -16.05 1.55 7.85
C ASP A 134 -14.61 2.00 7.54
N GLY A 135 -13.68 1.07 7.74
CA GLY A 135 -12.25 1.27 7.55
C GLY A 135 -11.57 0.04 6.95
N THR A 136 -10.35 0.22 6.45
CA THR A 136 -9.63 -0.83 5.71
C THR A 136 -8.20 -1.00 6.17
N ILE A 137 -7.66 -2.22 6.06
CA ILE A 137 -6.27 -2.52 6.41
C ILE A 137 -5.63 -3.26 5.24
N SER A 138 -4.55 -2.71 4.65
CA SER A 138 -3.69 -3.48 3.74
C SER A 138 -2.72 -4.34 4.53
N THR A 139 -2.33 -5.48 3.98
CA THR A 139 -1.35 -6.39 4.60
C THR A 139 -0.76 -7.33 3.55
N LEU A 140 0.30 -8.02 3.94
CA LEU A 140 0.98 -9.06 3.16
C LEU A 140 -0.05 -9.98 2.47
N PRO A 141 0.13 -10.34 1.18
CA PRO A 141 -0.90 -11.08 0.47
C PRO A 141 -1.09 -12.47 1.08
N ILE A 142 -0.03 -13.27 1.17
CA ILE A 142 -0.03 -14.57 1.87
C ILE A 142 1.35 -14.81 2.47
N ALA A 143 2.37 -14.93 1.62
CA ALA A 143 3.74 -15.21 1.99
C ALA A 143 4.70 -14.88 0.84
N TRP A 144 5.98 -14.75 1.15
CA TRP A 144 7.02 -14.86 0.13
C TRP A 144 7.00 -16.27 -0.48
N ARG A 145 7.17 -16.39 -1.80
CA ARG A 145 7.01 -17.68 -2.52
C ARG A 145 7.91 -18.80 -1.98
N THR A 146 9.06 -18.46 -1.40
CA THR A 146 9.99 -19.43 -0.81
C THR A 146 10.14 -19.18 0.70
N PRO A 147 9.99 -20.19 1.57
CA PRO A 147 9.75 -21.61 1.27
C PRO A 147 8.28 -21.98 1.05
N TYR A 148 7.34 -21.03 1.10
CA TYR A 148 5.89 -21.28 1.11
C TYR A 148 5.42 -22.30 0.06
N ASP A 149 5.81 -22.14 -1.21
CA ASP A 149 5.36 -22.99 -2.32
C ASP A 149 5.85 -24.45 -2.20
N THR A 150 6.83 -24.72 -1.31
CA THR A 150 7.37 -26.05 -1.08
C THR A 150 6.74 -26.77 0.11
N ASP A 151 5.98 -26.07 0.96
CA ASP A 151 5.26 -26.66 2.09
C ASP A 151 3.82 -27.02 1.67
N PRO A 152 3.47 -28.31 1.58
CA PRO A 152 2.15 -28.75 1.15
C PRO A 152 1.02 -28.37 2.14
N THR A 153 1.35 -27.93 3.35
CA THR A 153 0.40 -27.54 4.40
C THR A 153 0.19 -26.03 4.51
N ALA A 154 1.04 -25.22 3.88
CA ALA A 154 1.07 -23.77 4.04
C ALA A 154 -0.25 -23.11 3.58
N ALA A 155 -0.78 -23.51 2.42
CA ALA A 155 -2.04 -22.98 1.88
C ALA A 155 -3.23 -23.21 2.81
N VAL A 156 -3.37 -24.42 3.37
CA VAL A 156 -4.45 -24.75 4.31
C VAL A 156 -4.32 -23.94 5.60
N THR A 157 -3.10 -23.74 6.08
CA THR A 157 -2.81 -22.96 7.30
C THR A 157 -3.17 -21.49 7.09
N ALA A 158 -2.70 -20.87 6.01
CA ALA A 158 -3.00 -19.49 5.66
C ALA A 158 -4.50 -19.26 5.45
N GLN A 159 -5.17 -20.14 4.71
CA GLN A 159 -6.62 -20.08 4.50
C GLN A 159 -7.40 -20.16 5.82
N LYS A 160 -7.00 -21.05 6.74
CA LYS A 160 -7.61 -21.16 8.07
C LYS A 160 -7.43 -19.89 8.88
N ALA A 161 -6.24 -19.27 8.84
CA ALA A 161 -5.98 -18.01 9.51
C ALA A 161 -6.87 -16.88 8.97
N LEU A 162 -6.96 -16.74 7.64
CA LEU A 162 -7.80 -15.73 6.99
C LEU A 162 -9.29 -15.91 7.28
N ARG A 163 -9.82 -17.14 7.26
CA ARG A 163 -11.21 -17.42 7.67
C ARG A 163 -11.46 -17.11 9.14
N THR A 164 -10.49 -17.42 10.01
CA THR A 164 -10.56 -17.06 11.44
C THR A 164 -10.58 -15.55 11.62
N LEU A 165 -9.77 -14.81 10.85
CA LEU A 165 -9.80 -13.35 10.87
C LEU A 165 -11.16 -12.82 10.43
N ALA A 166 -11.72 -13.34 9.34
CA ALA A 166 -13.01 -12.89 8.82
C ALA A 166 -14.13 -13.00 9.88
N GLN A 167 -14.20 -14.13 10.59
CA GLN A 167 -15.12 -14.33 11.72
C GLN A 167 -14.91 -13.31 12.85
N ARG A 168 -13.65 -12.96 13.16
CA ARG A 168 -13.32 -11.94 14.16
C ARG A 168 -13.74 -10.54 13.73
N LEU A 169 -13.69 -10.24 12.43
CA LEU A 169 -14.12 -8.96 11.87
C LEU A 169 -15.64 -8.80 11.92
N ASP A 170 -16.39 -9.88 11.69
CA ASP A 170 -17.85 -9.86 11.87
C ASP A 170 -18.23 -9.64 13.33
N ALA A 171 -17.63 -10.39 14.26
CA ALA A 171 -17.85 -10.17 15.69
C ALA A 171 -17.47 -8.74 16.14
N LEU A 172 -16.41 -8.17 15.56
CA LEU A 172 -16.03 -6.78 15.82
C LEU A 172 -17.08 -5.80 15.30
N ALA A 173 -17.62 -6.02 14.10
CA ALA A 173 -18.67 -5.20 13.52
C ALA A 173 -19.97 -5.28 14.32
N GLU A 174 -20.36 -6.47 14.78
CA GLU A 174 -21.52 -6.67 15.67
C GLU A 174 -21.36 -5.92 17.00
N LEU A 175 -20.16 -5.95 17.58
CA LEU A 175 -19.88 -5.33 18.88
C LEU A 175 -19.82 -3.79 18.80
N THR A 176 -19.27 -3.25 17.72
CA THR A 176 -18.89 -1.83 17.63
C THR A 176 -19.72 -1.02 16.65
N GLY A 177 -20.46 -1.68 15.75
CA GLY A 177 -21.11 -1.06 14.60
C GLY A 177 -20.13 -0.59 13.51
N LYS A 178 -18.81 -0.77 13.69
CA LYS A 178 -17.77 -0.38 12.73
C LYS A 178 -17.35 -1.55 11.87
N SER A 179 -17.44 -1.37 10.56
CA SER A 179 -17.15 -2.39 9.55
C SER A 179 -15.70 -2.31 9.10
N ILE A 180 -14.86 -3.28 9.46
CA ILE A 180 -13.45 -3.33 8.99
C ILE A 180 -13.30 -4.37 7.87
N ARG A 181 -12.55 -4.03 6.82
CA ARG A 181 -12.14 -4.97 5.75
C ARG A 181 -10.62 -5.05 5.65
N ILE A 182 -10.11 -6.20 5.23
CA ILE A 182 -8.69 -6.46 5.02
C ILE A 182 -8.47 -6.61 3.52
N GLY A 183 -7.48 -5.89 2.99
CA GLY A 183 -6.99 -6.05 1.63
C GLY A 183 -5.66 -6.79 1.65
N LEU A 184 -5.65 -8.01 1.10
CA LEU A 184 -4.43 -8.72 0.79
C LEU A 184 -3.81 -8.06 -0.44
N GLU A 185 -2.58 -7.57 -0.31
CA GLU A 185 -1.90 -6.76 -1.33
C GLU A 185 -0.99 -7.65 -2.18
N PRO A 186 -1.33 -7.99 -3.44
CA PRO A 186 -0.42 -8.75 -4.29
C PRO A 186 0.92 -8.03 -4.41
N GLU A 187 2.01 -8.77 -4.33
CA GLU A 187 3.35 -8.22 -4.18
C GLU A 187 4.34 -8.97 -5.08
N PRO A 188 5.19 -8.26 -5.84
CA PRO A 188 6.28 -8.87 -6.60
C PRO A 188 7.12 -9.84 -5.78
N GLY A 189 7.14 -11.12 -6.20
CA GLY A 189 7.93 -12.20 -5.62
C GLY A 189 7.23 -12.99 -4.52
N CYS A 190 6.05 -12.56 -4.07
CA CYS A 190 5.19 -13.38 -3.21
C CYS A 190 4.49 -14.49 -3.99
N THR A 191 3.92 -15.47 -3.26
CA THR A 191 3.10 -16.55 -3.85
C THR A 191 1.83 -16.02 -4.55
N VAL A 192 1.38 -14.83 -4.15
CA VAL A 192 0.36 -14.03 -4.82
C VAL A 192 1.04 -12.74 -5.28
N GLU A 193 1.46 -12.71 -6.54
CA GLU A 193 2.19 -11.59 -7.15
C GLU A 193 1.27 -10.69 -7.98
N THR A 194 0.24 -11.26 -8.61
CA THR A 194 -0.70 -10.53 -9.48
C THR A 194 -2.12 -10.53 -8.92
N THR A 195 -2.98 -9.65 -9.47
CA THR A 195 -4.41 -9.70 -9.15
C THR A 195 -5.04 -11.02 -9.58
N ALA A 196 -4.55 -11.65 -10.65
CA ALA A 196 -5.00 -12.97 -11.10
C ALA A 196 -4.66 -14.07 -10.09
N ASP A 197 -3.46 -14.06 -9.52
CA ASP A 197 -3.04 -15.02 -8.49
C ASP A 197 -3.90 -14.91 -7.23
N ALA A 198 -4.38 -13.70 -6.91
CA ALA A 198 -5.20 -13.45 -5.73
C ALA A 198 -6.61 -14.05 -5.82
N ILE A 199 -7.16 -14.26 -7.03
CA ILE A 199 -8.55 -14.70 -7.23
C ILE A 199 -8.83 -16.03 -6.55
N GLY A 200 -7.97 -17.04 -6.77
CA GLY A 200 -8.15 -18.38 -6.22
C GLY A 200 -8.21 -18.37 -4.68
N PRO A 201 -7.14 -17.92 -4.00
CA PRO A 201 -7.09 -17.85 -2.54
C PRO A 201 -8.23 -17.00 -1.92
N LEU A 202 -8.59 -15.86 -2.52
CA LEU A 202 -9.67 -15.01 -2.00
C LEU A 202 -11.05 -15.64 -2.17
N THR A 203 -11.32 -16.27 -3.32
CA THR A 203 -12.57 -17.02 -3.55
C THR A 203 -12.70 -18.19 -2.58
N GLU A 204 -11.58 -18.86 -2.30
CA GLU A 204 -11.49 -19.94 -1.33
C GLU A 204 -11.72 -19.49 0.12
N VAL A 205 -11.27 -18.29 0.50
CA VAL A 205 -11.65 -17.68 1.79
C VAL A 205 -13.15 -17.38 1.81
N GLY A 206 -13.68 -16.84 0.71
CA GLY A 206 -15.12 -16.73 0.45
C GLY A 206 -15.86 -15.79 1.41
N HIS A 207 -15.25 -14.65 1.75
CA HIS A 207 -15.81 -13.74 2.76
C HIS A 207 -15.57 -12.26 2.44
N ASP A 208 -16.63 -11.45 2.44
CA ASP A 208 -16.62 -10.02 2.06
C ASP A 208 -15.74 -9.10 2.93
N ARG A 209 -15.18 -9.64 4.02
CA ARG A 209 -14.27 -8.93 4.94
C ARG A 209 -12.81 -9.08 4.52
N ILE A 210 -12.51 -10.09 3.71
CA ILE A 210 -11.17 -10.39 3.20
C ILE A 210 -11.22 -10.21 1.69
N GLY A 211 -10.62 -9.13 1.22
CA GLY A 211 -10.56 -8.77 -0.18
C GLY A 211 -9.12 -8.49 -0.61
N ILE A 212 -9.00 -7.74 -1.69
CA ILE A 212 -7.72 -7.34 -2.27
C ILE A 212 -7.41 -5.88 -1.95
N CYS A 213 -6.14 -5.57 -1.72
CA CYS A 213 -5.62 -4.22 -1.85
C CYS A 213 -4.95 -4.08 -3.22
N VAL A 214 -5.41 -3.13 -4.03
CA VAL A 214 -4.81 -2.88 -5.35
C VAL A 214 -3.75 -1.79 -5.19
N ASP A 215 -2.49 -2.18 -5.13
CA ASP A 215 -1.36 -1.25 -5.26
C ASP A 215 -1.03 -1.03 -6.76
N THR A 216 -1.01 0.24 -7.18
CA THR A 216 -0.82 0.59 -8.60
C THR A 216 0.62 0.45 -9.07
N CYS A 217 1.61 0.48 -8.18
CA CYS A 217 3.01 0.16 -8.48
C CYS A 217 3.19 -1.35 -8.69
N HIS A 218 2.59 -2.20 -7.86
CA HIS A 218 2.69 -3.65 -7.96
C HIS A 218 2.01 -4.17 -9.23
N LEU A 219 0.76 -3.76 -9.47
CA LEU A 219 0.02 -4.07 -10.69
C LEU A 219 0.81 -3.64 -11.94
N ALA A 220 1.39 -2.44 -11.91
CA ALA A 220 2.21 -1.96 -13.01
C ALA A 220 3.50 -2.78 -13.17
N THR A 221 4.20 -3.08 -12.08
CA THR A 221 5.45 -3.87 -12.08
C THR A 221 5.22 -5.24 -12.70
N SER A 222 4.11 -5.89 -12.40
CA SER A 222 3.72 -7.18 -12.98
C SER A 222 3.18 -7.09 -14.42
N PHE A 223 3.20 -5.89 -15.04
CA PHE A 223 2.66 -5.63 -16.38
C PHE A 223 1.20 -6.04 -16.56
N GLU A 224 0.41 -5.99 -15.48
CA GLU A 224 -1.02 -6.23 -15.57
C GLU A 224 -1.71 -5.08 -16.30
N ASP A 225 -2.72 -5.42 -17.10
CA ASP A 225 -3.60 -4.45 -17.72
C ASP A 225 -4.73 -4.09 -16.72
N PRO A 226 -4.91 -2.81 -16.35
CA PRO A 226 -5.89 -2.40 -15.34
C PRO A 226 -7.32 -2.82 -15.67
N ASP A 227 -7.70 -2.82 -16.95
CA ASP A 227 -9.07 -3.10 -17.34
C ASP A 227 -9.43 -4.55 -17.07
N THR A 228 -8.64 -5.45 -17.65
CA THR A 228 -8.78 -6.90 -17.51
C THR A 228 -8.57 -7.38 -16.08
N ALA A 229 -7.58 -6.84 -15.36
CA ALA A 229 -7.33 -7.17 -13.96
C ALA A 229 -8.56 -6.88 -13.07
N LEU A 230 -9.10 -5.66 -13.16
CA LEU A 230 -10.26 -5.26 -12.36
C LEU A 230 -11.56 -5.94 -12.81
N ASP A 231 -11.72 -6.24 -14.10
CA ASP A 231 -12.86 -7.02 -14.60
C ASP A 231 -12.81 -8.46 -14.09
N ALA A 232 -11.64 -9.09 -14.04
CA ALA A 232 -11.47 -10.43 -13.51
C ALA A 232 -11.80 -10.52 -12.01
N LEU A 233 -11.32 -9.56 -11.21
CA LEU A 233 -11.65 -9.46 -9.79
C LEU A 233 -13.17 -9.30 -9.59
N ARG A 234 -13.81 -8.42 -10.37
CA ARG A 234 -15.26 -8.23 -10.33
C ARG A 234 -16.03 -9.47 -10.72
N ALA A 235 -15.62 -10.15 -11.79
CA ALA A 235 -16.26 -11.38 -12.27
C ALA A 235 -16.15 -12.52 -11.24
N ALA A 236 -15.05 -12.57 -10.49
CA ALA A 236 -14.84 -13.52 -9.40
C ALA A 236 -15.57 -13.14 -8.10
N GLY A 237 -16.20 -11.96 -8.02
CA GLY A 237 -16.83 -11.46 -6.80
C GLY A 237 -15.83 -11.04 -5.71
N VAL A 238 -14.57 -10.79 -6.07
CA VAL A 238 -13.55 -10.36 -5.13
C VAL A 238 -13.74 -8.88 -4.80
N THR A 239 -13.85 -8.57 -3.51
CA THR A 239 -13.98 -7.19 -3.03
C THR A 239 -12.64 -6.46 -3.11
N VAL A 240 -12.60 -5.30 -3.78
CA VAL A 240 -11.47 -4.36 -3.69
C VAL A 240 -11.61 -3.54 -2.40
N ALA A 241 -10.92 -3.97 -1.35
CA ALA A 241 -11.04 -3.34 -0.04
C ALA A 241 -10.42 -1.94 -0.04
N LYS A 242 -9.22 -1.80 -0.59
CA LYS A 242 -8.39 -0.58 -0.56
C LYS A 242 -7.60 -0.47 -1.86
N ALA A 243 -7.16 0.73 -2.21
CA ALA A 243 -6.12 0.91 -3.21
C ALA A 243 -4.98 1.80 -2.69
N GLN A 244 -3.74 1.40 -2.98
CA GLN A 244 -2.54 2.21 -2.78
C GLN A 244 -2.18 2.89 -4.10
N LEU A 245 -2.01 4.21 -4.04
CA LEU A 245 -1.66 5.07 -5.16
C LEU A 245 -0.14 5.29 -5.13
N SER A 246 0.54 4.55 -6.00
CA SER A 246 1.99 4.46 -6.10
C SER A 246 2.40 4.23 -7.56
N ALA A 247 3.65 4.52 -7.94
CA ALA A 247 4.13 4.29 -9.30
C ALA A 247 5.51 3.65 -9.29
N ALA A 248 5.73 2.71 -10.20
CA ALA A 248 6.99 2.02 -10.42
C ALA A 248 7.91 2.82 -11.34
N LEU A 249 9.20 2.47 -11.32
CA LEU A 249 10.16 2.90 -12.36
C LEU A 249 9.89 2.12 -13.65
N HIS A 250 9.96 2.82 -14.78
CA HIS A 250 9.83 2.23 -16.10
C HIS A 250 11.05 2.54 -16.97
N ALA A 251 11.60 1.49 -17.57
CA ALA A 251 12.73 1.53 -18.48
C ALA A 251 12.34 0.92 -19.82
N GLU A 252 12.06 1.79 -20.79
CA GLU A 252 11.54 1.39 -22.11
C GLU A 252 12.56 0.57 -22.93
N HIS A 253 13.85 0.90 -22.82
CA HIS A 253 14.92 0.30 -23.63
C HIS A 253 16.07 -0.23 -22.77
N PRO A 254 15.87 -1.30 -21.97
CA PRO A 254 16.86 -1.79 -21.03
C PRO A 254 18.10 -2.42 -21.69
N HIS A 255 18.09 -2.69 -22.99
CA HIS A 255 19.28 -3.10 -23.74
C HIS A 255 20.33 -1.98 -23.88
N LEU A 256 19.94 -0.71 -23.67
CA LEU A 256 20.85 0.44 -23.76
C LEU A 256 21.63 0.61 -22.45
N PRO A 257 22.98 0.73 -22.48
CA PRO A 257 23.79 0.87 -21.28
C PRO A 257 23.42 2.06 -20.39
N GLU A 258 23.05 3.20 -20.98
CA GLU A 258 22.64 4.41 -20.26
C GLU A 258 21.33 4.22 -19.49
N VAL A 259 20.42 3.38 -20.00
CA VAL A 259 19.15 3.04 -19.32
C VAL A 259 19.44 2.15 -18.11
N ARG A 260 20.29 1.13 -18.27
CA ARG A 260 20.71 0.26 -17.16
C ARG A 260 21.49 1.04 -16.09
N ALA A 261 22.36 1.96 -16.51
CA ALA A 261 23.08 2.84 -15.58
C ALA A 261 22.13 3.74 -14.80
N ALA A 262 21.11 4.31 -15.46
CA ALA A 262 20.09 5.11 -14.79
C ALA A 262 19.26 4.28 -13.80
N LEU A 263 18.83 3.06 -14.18
CA LEU A 263 18.16 2.12 -13.27
C LEU A 263 19.06 1.77 -12.07
N GLY A 264 20.32 1.40 -12.33
CA GLY A 264 21.26 1.00 -11.29
C GLY A 264 21.52 2.07 -10.23
N ALA A 265 21.26 3.35 -10.52
CA ALA A 265 21.33 4.42 -9.53
C ALA A 265 20.26 4.33 -8.41
N PHE A 266 19.20 3.54 -8.62
CA PHE A 266 18.16 3.26 -7.65
C PHE A 266 18.41 1.97 -6.86
N ALA A 267 19.41 1.16 -7.23
CA ALA A 267 19.76 -0.04 -6.48
C ALA A 267 20.37 0.36 -5.14
N GLU A 268 19.79 -0.15 -4.05
CA GLU A 268 20.16 0.22 -2.69
C GLU A 268 19.95 -0.97 -1.72
N PRO A 269 20.65 -0.99 -0.57
CA PRO A 269 20.74 -2.19 0.27
C PRO A 269 19.54 -2.42 1.20
N ARG A 270 18.58 -1.49 1.32
CA ARG A 270 17.49 -1.59 2.29
C ARG A 270 16.33 -2.43 1.78
N PHE A 271 15.72 -2.06 0.67
CA PHE A 271 14.51 -2.68 0.11
C PHE A 271 14.84 -3.60 -1.06
N LEU A 272 13.99 -4.59 -1.30
CA LEU A 272 14.01 -5.29 -2.58
C LEU A 272 13.40 -4.37 -3.64
N HIS A 273 14.02 -4.35 -4.81
CA HIS A 273 13.50 -3.66 -5.98
C HIS A 273 13.23 -4.67 -7.09
N GLN A 274 12.23 -5.52 -6.86
CA GLN A 274 11.83 -6.58 -7.77
C GLN A 274 11.63 -6.01 -9.17
N THR A 275 12.37 -6.54 -10.14
CA THR A 275 12.33 -6.03 -11.51
C THR A 275 11.72 -7.08 -12.40
N ARG A 276 10.79 -6.64 -13.27
CA ARG A 276 9.98 -7.50 -14.12
C ARG A 276 10.06 -7.07 -15.58
N THR A 277 9.80 -8.02 -16.47
CA THR A 277 9.61 -7.81 -17.90
C THR A 277 8.56 -8.79 -18.42
N LEU A 278 7.70 -8.33 -19.34
CA LEU A 278 6.73 -9.19 -20.01
C LEU A 278 7.27 -9.66 -21.35
N THR A 279 7.47 -10.97 -21.49
CA THR A 279 7.93 -11.60 -22.75
C THR A 279 6.78 -12.36 -23.40
N ALA A 280 6.97 -12.81 -24.65
CA ALA A 280 6.02 -13.73 -25.31
C ALA A 280 5.82 -15.05 -24.53
N ALA A 281 6.78 -15.43 -23.66
CA ALA A 281 6.70 -16.61 -22.80
C ALA A 281 6.14 -16.31 -21.40
N GLY A 282 5.58 -15.11 -21.18
CA GLY A 282 5.05 -14.65 -19.89
C GLY A 282 5.99 -13.72 -19.13
N LEU A 283 5.58 -13.42 -17.89
CA LEU A 283 6.31 -12.55 -16.97
C LEU A 283 7.64 -13.20 -16.55
N ARG A 284 8.70 -12.42 -16.54
CA ARG A 284 10.04 -12.81 -16.06
C ARG A 284 10.52 -11.76 -15.07
N GLY A 285 11.36 -12.16 -14.11
CA GLY A 285 11.79 -11.25 -13.07
C GLY A 285 13.04 -11.65 -12.32
N THR A 286 13.56 -10.68 -11.57
CA THR A 286 14.60 -10.80 -10.55
C THR A 286 14.04 -10.27 -9.23
N ASP A 287 14.54 -10.76 -8.10
CA ASP A 287 14.03 -10.33 -6.80
C ASP A 287 14.56 -8.96 -6.40
N ASP A 288 15.67 -8.53 -7.00
CA ASP A 288 16.27 -7.25 -6.70
C ASP A 288 16.85 -6.56 -7.95
N LEU A 289 17.01 -5.25 -7.87
CA LEU A 289 17.40 -4.43 -9.01
C LEU A 289 18.88 -4.59 -9.38
N ASP A 290 19.74 -4.85 -8.39
CA ASP A 290 21.16 -5.13 -8.64
C ASP A 290 21.32 -6.40 -9.49
N GLU A 291 20.58 -7.47 -9.20
CA GLU A 291 20.52 -8.69 -10.00
C GLU A 291 20.10 -8.41 -11.46
N ALA A 292 19.11 -7.54 -11.66
CA ALA A 292 18.63 -7.17 -12.97
C ALA A 292 19.70 -6.42 -13.79
N VAL A 293 20.35 -5.42 -13.20
CA VAL A 293 21.27 -4.52 -13.92
C VAL A 293 22.68 -5.10 -14.08
N SER A 294 23.15 -5.93 -13.13
CA SER A 294 24.52 -6.48 -13.17
C SER A 294 24.66 -7.72 -14.04
N GLY A 295 23.55 -8.33 -14.49
CA GLY A 295 23.55 -9.62 -15.15
C GLY A 295 22.82 -9.68 -16.50
N GLY A 296 22.80 -10.89 -17.05
CA GLY A 296 21.91 -11.32 -18.14
C GLY A 296 20.70 -12.12 -17.64
N ALA A 297 20.34 -11.96 -16.36
CA ALA A 297 19.28 -12.72 -15.70
C ALA A 297 17.88 -12.36 -16.23
N LEU A 298 17.69 -11.12 -16.68
CA LEU A 298 16.44 -10.62 -17.21
C LEU A 298 16.58 -10.33 -18.72
N PRO A 299 15.69 -10.87 -19.58
CA PRO A 299 15.66 -10.51 -20.99
C PRO A 299 15.43 -9.01 -21.19
N ASP A 300 16.15 -8.38 -22.12
CA ASP A 300 16.18 -6.91 -22.28
C ASP A 300 15.65 -6.42 -23.64
N SER A 301 15.03 -7.30 -24.40
CA SER A 301 14.35 -6.98 -25.66
C SER A 301 12.99 -6.30 -25.46
N THR A 302 12.46 -6.31 -24.25
CA THR A 302 11.19 -5.69 -23.84
C THR A 302 11.41 -4.77 -22.64
N PRO A 303 10.52 -3.79 -22.39
CA PRO A 303 10.68 -2.85 -21.29
C PRO A 303 10.79 -3.54 -19.93
N TRP A 304 11.53 -2.91 -19.00
CA TRP A 304 11.58 -3.32 -17.60
C TRP A 304 10.73 -2.39 -16.74
N ARG A 305 10.10 -2.94 -15.70
CA ARG A 305 9.52 -2.18 -14.59
C ARG A 305 10.10 -2.67 -13.28
N SER A 306 10.51 -1.75 -12.42
CA SER A 306 11.12 -2.07 -11.13
C SER A 306 10.25 -1.53 -10.00
N HIS A 307 9.97 -2.39 -9.03
CA HIS A 307 9.23 -2.04 -7.82
C HIS A 307 10.03 -1.01 -7.01
N PHE A 308 9.66 0.25 -7.22
CA PHE A 308 10.20 1.39 -6.51
C PHE A 308 9.14 2.47 -6.54
N HIS A 309 8.58 2.85 -5.38
CA HIS A 309 7.51 3.83 -5.31
C HIS A 309 8.07 5.23 -5.60
N VAL A 310 8.12 5.64 -6.87
CA VAL A 310 8.64 6.96 -7.23
C VAL A 310 7.61 8.06 -6.92
N PRO A 311 8.07 9.29 -6.58
CA PRO A 311 7.17 10.40 -6.31
C PRO A 311 6.17 10.64 -7.45
N LEU A 312 4.88 10.64 -7.14
CA LEU A 312 3.83 10.71 -8.16
C LEU A 312 3.84 12.03 -8.96
N HIS A 313 4.17 13.14 -8.29
CA HIS A 313 4.14 14.49 -8.88
C HIS A 313 5.41 14.86 -9.68
N ALA A 314 6.47 14.04 -9.61
CA ALA A 314 7.75 14.34 -10.21
C ALA A 314 8.21 13.15 -11.07
N PRO A 315 8.16 13.27 -12.41
CA PRO A 315 8.61 12.19 -13.28
C PRO A 315 10.11 11.91 -13.05
N PRO A 316 10.55 10.64 -13.14
CA PRO A 316 11.97 10.31 -13.14
C PRO A 316 12.74 11.05 -14.22
N ALA A 317 14.04 11.27 -14.00
CA ALA A 317 14.89 11.87 -15.01
C ALA A 317 15.03 10.92 -16.22
N PRO A 318 15.02 11.43 -17.47
CA PRO A 318 15.31 10.61 -18.64
C PRO A 318 16.64 9.87 -18.49
N PRO A 319 16.76 8.64 -19.00
CA PRO A 319 15.81 7.97 -19.90
C PRO A 319 14.68 7.18 -19.20
N LEU A 320 14.57 7.26 -17.87
CA LEU A 320 13.52 6.56 -17.13
C LEU A 320 12.21 7.35 -17.15
N THR A 321 11.10 6.63 -17.05
CA THR A 321 9.77 7.20 -16.83
C THR A 321 9.10 6.51 -15.62
N SER A 322 7.88 6.90 -15.29
CA SER A 322 7.09 6.27 -14.22
C SER A 322 5.85 5.58 -14.80
N THR A 323 5.29 4.67 -14.01
CA THR A 323 4.00 4.04 -14.34
C THR A 323 2.79 4.85 -13.89
N LEU A 324 2.93 6.18 -13.72
CA LEU A 324 1.80 7.07 -13.40
C LEU A 324 0.58 6.90 -14.34
N PRO A 325 0.75 6.66 -15.66
CA PRO A 325 -0.40 6.37 -16.53
C PRO A 325 -1.19 5.12 -16.12
N VAL A 326 -0.54 4.09 -15.55
CA VAL A 326 -1.21 2.89 -15.04
C VAL A 326 -2.07 3.25 -13.82
N LEU A 327 -1.53 4.06 -12.89
CA LEU A 327 -2.29 4.58 -11.75
C LEU A 327 -3.52 5.35 -12.21
N GLN A 328 -3.40 6.21 -13.22
CA GLN A 328 -4.54 6.97 -13.78
C GLN A 328 -5.64 6.05 -14.33
N SER A 329 -5.27 5.02 -15.10
CA SER A 329 -6.21 4.02 -15.61
C SER A 329 -6.88 3.23 -14.48
N VAL A 330 -6.13 2.81 -13.46
CA VAL A 330 -6.68 2.13 -12.28
C VAL A 330 -7.65 3.04 -11.53
N LEU A 331 -7.30 4.30 -11.28
CA LEU A 331 -8.19 5.27 -10.62
C LEU A 331 -9.50 5.48 -11.38
N ALA A 332 -9.42 5.63 -12.71
CA ALA A 332 -10.62 5.77 -13.54
C ALA A 332 -11.56 4.58 -13.40
N ARG A 333 -11.01 3.36 -13.28
CA ARG A 333 -11.79 2.14 -13.06
C ARG A 333 -12.31 2.00 -11.64
N LEU A 334 -11.53 2.38 -10.63
CA LEU A 334 -11.89 2.25 -9.22
C LEU A 334 -12.96 3.26 -8.78
N VAL A 335 -12.90 4.50 -9.27
CA VAL A 335 -13.77 5.60 -8.77
C VAL A 335 -14.34 6.50 -9.85
N GLY A 336 -14.05 6.27 -11.13
CA GLY A 336 -14.66 7.01 -12.25
C GLY A 336 -15.96 6.39 -12.80
N GLY A 337 -16.33 5.22 -12.31
CA GLY A 337 -17.56 4.51 -12.69
C GLY A 337 -18.83 5.05 -12.04
N PRO A 338 -20.01 4.44 -12.29
CA PRO A 338 -21.27 4.85 -11.67
C PRO A 338 -21.30 4.60 -10.15
N VAL A 339 -20.50 3.65 -9.67
CA VAL A 339 -20.28 3.35 -8.25
C VAL A 339 -18.79 3.11 -8.03
N PRO A 340 -18.21 3.55 -6.90
CA PRO A 340 -16.80 3.30 -6.63
C PRO A 340 -16.60 1.84 -6.21
N LEU A 341 -15.57 1.19 -6.75
CA LEU A 341 -15.17 -0.18 -6.38
C LEU A 341 -14.48 -0.23 -5.01
N THR A 342 -13.88 0.88 -4.59
CA THR A 342 -13.34 1.09 -3.24
C THR A 342 -13.57 2.52 -2.78
N ARG A 343 -13.64 2.72 -1.46
CA ARG A 343 -13.79 4.03 -0.83
C ARG A 343 -12.53 4.48 -0.08
N HIS A 344 -11.46 3.70 -0.12
CA HIS A 344 -10.24 3.97 0.64
C HIS A 344 -9.04 3.99 -0.30
N LEU A 345 -8.57 5.20 -0.60
CA LEU A 345 -7.39 5.47 -1.40
C LEU A 345 -6.28 5.97 -0.48
N GLU A 346 -5.08 5.46 -0.67
CA GLU A 346 -3.91 5.83 0.12
C GLU A 346 -2.72 6.11 -0.79
N VAL A 347 -2.20 7.33 -0.81
CA VAL A 347 -0.92 7.63 -1.46
C VAL A 347 0.19 6.95 -0.67
N GLU A 348 0.96 6.08 -1.31
CA GLU A 348 2.04 5.35 -0.66
C GLU A 348 3.33 5.52 -1.44
N THR A 349 4.13 6.51 -1.06
CA THR A 349 5.49 6.69 -1.56
C THR A 349 6.42 6.64 -0.38
N TYR A 350 7.00 5.47 -0.08
CA TYR A 350 7.84 5.28 1.13
C TYR A 350 9.34 5.37 0.84
N THR A 351 9.76 5.27 -0.42
CA THR A 351 11.16 5.17 -0.85
C THR A 351 11.85 6.53 -1.02
N TRP A 352 11.30 7.62 -0.48
CA TRP A 352 11.90 8.97 -0.55
C TRP A 352 13.36 9.03 -0.10
N GLN A 353 13.74 8.23 0.90
CA GLN A 353 15.11 8.13 1.42
C GLN A 353 15.97 7.10 0.67
N ALA A 354 15.35 6.26 -0.16
CA ALA A 354 16.02 5.29 -1.04
C ALA A 354 16.33 5.88 -2.43
N LEU A 355 15.70 7.00 -2.82
CA LEU A 355 15.98 7.70 -4.08
C LEU A 355 17.49 7.93 -4.29
N PRO A 356 17.97 8.10 -5.53
CA PRO A 356 19.34 8.56 -5.77
C PRO A 356 19.66 9.81 -4.92
N ALA A 357 20.87 9.90 -4.36
CA ALA A 357 21.20 10.91 -3.35
C ALA A 357 20.93 12.37 -3.79
N ALA A 358 21.03 12.65 -5.10
CA ALA A 358 20.73 13.96 -5.67
C ALA A 358 19.23 14.33 -5.63
N LEU A 359 18.34 13.33 -5.59
CA LEU A 359 16.88 13.47 -5.62
C LEU A 359 16.23 13.40 -4.22
N ARG A 360 16.98 12.95 -3.20
CA ARG A 360 16.44 12.82 -1.84
C ARG A 360 16.07 14.19 -1.25
N PRO A 361 14.94 14.30 -0.54
CA PRO A 361 14.65 15.48 0.27
C PRO A 361 15.68 15.58 1.40
N ARG A 362 16.33 16.74 1.52
CA ARG A 362 17.41 16.99 2.50
C ARG A 362 16.89 17.49 3.84
N THR A 363 15.63 17.94 3.88
CA THR A 363 14.99 18.47 5.08
C THR A 363 13.58 17.91 5.24
N ARG A 364 13.07 17.91 6.47
CA ARG A 364 11.67 17.55 6.76
C ARG A 364 10.67 18.43 5.99
N THR A 365 11.03 19.69 5.77
CA THR A 365 10.22 20.63 4.99
C THR A 365 10.08 20.18 3.55
N GLN A 366 11.20 19.86 2.88
CA GLN A 366 11.17 19.38 1.50
C GLN A 366 10.40 18.06 1.36
N LEU A 367 10.51 17.16 2.33
CA LEU A 367 9.74 15.92 2.34
C LEU A 367 8.23 16.21 2.49
N ALA A 368 7.85 17.11 3.39
CA ALA A 368 6.46 17.51 3.56
C ALA A 368 5.90 18.23 2.32
N ASP A 369 6.72 19.04 1.62
CA ASP A 369 6.35 19.66 0.34
C ASP A 369 6.10 18.60 -0.73
N GLY A 370 6.98 17.59 -0.82
CA GLY A 370 6.85 16.46 -1.74
C GLY A 370 5.56 15.67 -1.50
N ILE A 371 5.29 15.25 -0.26
CA ILE A 371 4.06 14.52 0.09
C ILE A 371 2.82 15.36 -0.19
N ALA A 372 2.84 16.66 0.11
CA ALA A 372 1.74 17.56 -0.21
C ALA A 372 1.51 17.67 -1.73
N ALA A 373 2.57 17.67 -2.53
CA ALA A 373 2.46 17.67 -3.99
C ALA A 373 1.89 16.35 -4.54
N GLU A 374 2.22 15.19 -3.95
CA GLU A 374 1.60 13.91 -4.33
C GLU A 374 0.10 13.88 -4.01
N LEU A 375 -0.28 14.34 -2.81
CA LEU A 375 -1.68 14.44 -2.42
C LEU A 375 -2.45 15.46 -3.25
N THR A 376 -1.79 16.53 -3.69
CA THR A 376 -2.37 17.51 -4.63
C THR A 376 -2.65 16.87 -5.98
N LEU A 377 -1.68 16.14 -6.55
CA LEU A 377 -1.89 15.38 -7.79
C LEU A 377 -3.03 14.38 -7.65
N ALA A 378 -3.05 13.57 -6.58
CA ALA A 378 -4.11 12.60 -6.36
C ALA A 378 -5.48 13.27 -6.21
N ARG A 379 -5.58 14.40 -5.50
CA ARG A 379 -6.80 15.22 -5.41
C ARG A 379 -7.26 15.66 -6.80
N ASP A 380 -6.36 16.18 -7.61
CA ASP A 380 -6.69 16.73 -8.93
C ASP A 380 -7.17 15.60 -9.87
N LEU A 381 -6.55 14.43 -9.84
CA LEU A 381 -7.02 13.24 -10.56
C LEU A 381 -8.44 12.80 -10.14
N LEU A 382 -8.75 12.84 -8.85
CA LEU A 382 -10.11 12.53 -8.37
C LEU A 382 -11.13 13.58 -8.82
N ALA A 383 -10.75 14.86 -8.83
CA ALA A 383 -11.61 15.94 -9.31
C ALA A 383 -11.89 15.82 -10.81
N ASP A 384 -10.89 15.44 -11.61
CA ASP A 384 -11.03 15.20 -13.05
C ASP A 384 -11.96 14.01 -13.35
N LEU A 385 -12.04 13.03 -12.45
CA LEU A 385 -13.01 11.93 -12.49
C LEU A 385 -14.41 12.32 -12.00
N GLY A 386 -14.62 13.59 -11.63
CA GLY A 386 -15.93 14.13 -11.24
C GLY A 386 -16.26 14.01 -9.75
N LEU A 387 -15.32 13.56 -8.91
CA LEU A 387 -15.50 13.56 -7.46
C LEU A 387 -15.38 14.99 -6.92
N LYS A 388 -16.23 15.35 -5.96
CA LYS A 388 -16.23 16.68 -5.34
C LYS A 388 -15.54 16.63 -3.99
N GLU A 389 -14.45 17.37 -3.84
CA GLU A 389 -13.76 17.48 -2.55
C GLU A 389 -14.72 18.05 -1.48
N LEU A 390 -14.71 17.43 -0.31
CA LEU A 390 -15.45 17.86 0.86
C LEU A 390 -14.58 18.75 1.75
N PRO A 391 -15.19 19.65 2.55
CA PRO A 391 -14.46 20.51 3.49
C PRO A 391 -13.50 19.77 4.43
#